data_AF-A0A0G4HS70-F1
#
_entry.id   AF-A0A0G4HS70-F1
#
_cell.length_a   1.000
_cell.length_b   1.000
_cell.length_c   1.000
_cell.angle_alpha   90.00
_cell.angle_beta   90.00
_cell.angle_gamma   90.00
#
_symmetry.space_group_name_H-M   'P 1'
#
loop_
_entity.id
_entity.type
_entity.pdbx_description
1 polymer ?
#
loop_
_entity_poly.entity_id
_entity_poly.type
_entity_poly.pdbx_seq_one_letter_code
_entity_poly.pdbx_strand_id
1 'polypeptide(L)'
;MAAECDINSPCSRLRAGAQTRRVGRLSGKAKETGFESMSHLVKEAGRVDDPTLKDVLAQWAMEIESATLETSTKSQYEVALRLIEKSNPWLLLMRGVLDVKMGFAHQRGKKANEIGLLRGAVKWWHHREGHPPPLFEDPSLAYFFTGLKKLADNTVKEKKRLSREEIGKIIDW
;
A
#
# COMPACT_ATOMS: atom_id res chain seq x y z
N MET A 1 33.33 33.89 -11.71
CA MET A 1 33.66 35.03 -10.84
C MET A 1 32.36 35.55 -10.24
N ALA A 2 32.23 35.45 -8.90
CA ALA A 2 31.30 36.10 -7.96
C ALA A 2 29.77 36.13 -8.28
N ALA A 3 28.83 35.90 -7.36
CA ALA A 3 28.87 35.95 -5.90
C ALA A 3 27.83 35.00 -5.28
N GLU A 4 28.22 34.46 -4.13
CA GLU A 4 27.41 33.74 -3.13
C GLU A 4 26.51 34.69 -2.34
N CYS A 5 25.41 34.18 -1.80
CA CYS A 5 24.86 34.60 -0.51
C CYS A 5 24.09 33.43 0.12
N ASP A 6 24.79 32.69 0.97
CA ASP A 6 24.21 32.01 2.15
C ASP A 6 24.04 33.04 3.29
N ILE A 7 23.23 32.69 4.31
CA ILE A 7 23.45 32.89 5.77
C ILE A 7 22.14 33.21 6.55
N ASN A 8 21.74 32.20 7.35
CA ASN A 8 21.33 32.24 8.77
C ASN A 8 20.06 32.98 9.29
N SER A 9 19.16 32.16 9.86
CA SER A 9 18.35 32.36 11.10
C SER A 9 19.16 32.95 12.29
N PRO A 10 18.62 33.33 13.50
CA PRO A 10 17.36 32.95 14.20
C PRO A 10 16.70 34.04 15.11
N CYS A 11 15.66 33.66 15.90
CA CYS A 11 15.27 34.18 17.25
C CYS A 11 14.80 35.66 17.36
N SER A 12 13.92 36.15 18.26
CA SER A 12 13.32 35.68 19.51
C SER A 12 12.41 36.79 20.13
N ARG A 13 11.50 36.39 21.03
CA ARG A 13 11.04 37.08 22.27
C ARG A 13 10.32 38.45 22.25
N LEU A 14 9.13 38.40 22.87
CA LEU A 14 8.62 39.22 23.99
C LEU A 14 8.86 40.74 23.98
N ARG A 15 7.76 41.52 24.03
CA ARG A 15 7.64 42.65 24.96
C ARG A 15 6.18 42.96 25.30
N ALA A 16 5.89 42.86 26.60
CA ALA A 16 4.78 43.50 27.26
C ALA A 16 5.00 45.03 27.26
N GLY A 17 3.91 45.78 27.17
CA GLY A 17 3.89 47.24 27.31
C GLY A 17 2.49 47.70 27.68
N ALA A 18 2.25 47.79 28.98
CA ALA A 18 1.03 48.31 29.56
C ALA A 18 0.88 49.83 29.31
N GLN A 19 -0.36 50.28 29.09
CA GLN A 19 -0.73 51.65 29.43
C GLN A 19 -2.17 51.73 29.94
N THR A 20 -2.35 52.67 30.83
CA THR A 20 -3.20 52.60 32.02
C THR A 20 -4.46 53.45 31.86
N ARG A 21 -5.57 52.95 32.42
CA ARG A 21 -6.76 53.63 33.00
C ARG A 21 -7.21 54.98 32.40
N ARG A 22 -8.50 55.03 32.09
CA ARG A 22 -9.42 55.95 32.81
C ARG A 22 -10.79 55.34 33.03
N VAL A 23 -11.22 55.44 34.28
CA VAL A 23 -12.53 55.06 34.82
C VAL A 23 -13.49 56.22 34.56
N GLY A 24 -14.68 55.90 34.05
CA GLY A 24 -15.85 56.76 34.07
C GLY A 24 -17.09 55.91 34.28
N ARG A 25 -17.64 55.94 35.49
CA ARG A 25 -18.82 55.18 35.93
C ARG A 25 -19.97 56.18 36.11
N LEU A 26 -21.06 56.04 35.36
CA LEU A 26 -22.42 56.49 35.70
C LEU A 26 -23.37 55.54 34.95
N SER A 27 -24.03 54.58 35.62
CA SER A 27 -25.26 54.71 36.42
C SER A 27 -26.49 55.11 35.58
N GLY A 28 -27.34 54.13 35.30
CA GLY A 28 -28.67 54.33 34.71
C GLY A 28 -29.38 53.00 34.50
N LYS A 29 -30.37 52.71 35.34
CA LYS A 29 -31.21 51.50 35.30
C LYS A 29 -32.10 51.49 34.05
N ALA A 30 -32.29 50.32 33.43
CA ALA A 30 -33.53 49.97 32.73
C ALA A 30 -33.71 48.44 32.76
N LYS A 31 -34.96 48.02 33.01
CA LYS A 31 -35.40 46.66 33.31
C LYS A 31 -35.49 45.78 32.07
N GLU A 32 -35.45 44.47 32.34
CA GLU A 32 -35.96 43.36 31.53
C GLU A 32 -37.13 43.71 30.60
N THR A 33 -37.07 43.19 29.37
CA THR A 33 -38.04 42.25 28.78
C THR A 33 -37.69 42.02 27.31
N GLY A 34 -37.88 40.80 26.82
CA GLY A 34 -37.80 40.50 25.38
C GLY A 34 -36.94 39.28 25.05
N PHE A 35 -37.29 38.15 25.66
CA PHE A 35 -36.85 36.82 25.23
C PHE A 35 -37.57 36.50 23.91
N GLU A 36 -37.05 36.93 22.76
CA GLU A 36 -37.60 36.54 21.46
C GLU A 36 -36.50 36.39 20.40
N SER A 37 -36.52 35.21 19.77
CA SER A 37 -35.95 34.89 18.46
C SER A 37 -34.44 34.60 18.36
N MET A 38 -34.01 33.50 18.99
CA MET A 38 -32.90 32.66 18.49
C MET A 38 -33.39 31.25 18.12
N SER A 39 -34.61 31.14 17.56
CA SER A 39 -35.14 29.86 17.05
C SER A 39 -35.13 29.77 15.52
N HIS A 40 -34.66 30.80 14.82
CA HIS A 40 -34.68 30.83 13.34
C HIS A 40 -33.33 30.57 12.65
N LEU A 41 -32.26 30.26 13.39
CA LEU A 41 -30.95 29.89 12.81
C LEU A 41 -30.51 28.44 13.11
N VAL A 42 -31.48 27.54 13.32
CA VAL A 42 -31.22 26.08 13.47
C VAL A 42 -32.12 25.30 12.51
N LYS A 43 -32.06 25.62 11.21
CA LYS A 43 -32.68 24.80 10.16
C LYS A 43 -31.79 24.53 8.93
N GLU A 44 -30.48 24.72 9.04
CA GLU A 44 -29.50 24.12 8.11
C GLU A 44 -28.61 23.06 8.80
N ALA A 45 -29.11 22.43 9.86
CA ALA A 45 -28.49 21.21 10.37
C ALA A 45 -28.97 20.01 9.55
N GLY A 46 -28.18 19.62 8.55
CA GLY A 46 -28.16 18.26 8.02
C GLY A 46 -29.21 17.91 6.98
N ARG A 47 -29.15 18.51 5.78
CA ARG A 47 -29.43 17.70 4.58
C ARG A 47 -28.20 16.80 4.37
N VAL A 48 -28.25 15.61 4.96
CA VAL A 48 -27.49 14.49 4.40
C VAL A 48 -28.27 14.16 3.13
N ASP A 49 -27.73 14.53 1.98
CA ASP A 49 -28.30 14.08 0.71
C ASP A 49 -28.39 12.54 0.77
N ASP A 50 -29.54 11.99 0.40
CA ASP A 50 -29.68 10.54 0.33
C ASP A 50 -28.58 10.00 -0.60
N PRO A 51 -27.83 8.96 -0.17
CA PRO A 51 -26.72 8.46 -0.95
C PRO A 51 -27.22 8.06 -2.33
N THR A 52 -26.56 8.57 -3.37
CA THR A 52 -26.94 8.23 -4.74
C THR A 52 -26.69 6.74 -4.95
N LEU A 53 -27.35 6.13 -5.95
CA LEU A 53 -27.08 4.74 -6.32
C LEU A 53 -25.58 4.49 -6.59
N LYS A 54 -24.88 5.51 -7.11
CA LYS A 54 -23.43 5.47 -7.34
C LYS A 54 -22.65 5.36 -6.02
N ASP A 55 -23.08 6.07 -4.98
CA ASP A 55 -22.43 6.05 -3.66
C ASP A 55 -22.63 4.69 -2.97
N VAL A 56 -23.84 4.12 -3.09
CA VAL A 56 -24.13 2.77 -2.58
C VAL A 56 -23.28 1.71 -3.29
N LEU A 57 -23.18 1.79 -4.63
CA LEU A 57 -22.36 0.86 -5.41
C LEU A 57 -20.85 1.02 -5.12
N ALA A 58 -20.38 2.25 -4.92
CA ALA A 58 -19.00 2.51 -4.51
C ALA A 58 -18.71 1.94 -3.11
N GLN A 59 -19.64 2.10 -2.17
CA GLN A 59 -19.54 1.52 -0.84
C GLN A 59 -19.48 -0.01 -0.89
N TRP A 60 -20.34 -0.65 -1.68
CA TRP A 60 -20.29 -2.11 -1.87
C TRP A 60 -19.00 -2.57 -2.54
N ALA A 61 -18.49 -1.83 -3.53
CA ALA A 61 -17.21 -2.13 -4.14
C ALA A 61 -16.08 -2.10 -3.09
N MET A 62 -16.05 -1.07 -2.23
CA MET A 62 -15.08 -0.98 -1.13
C MET A 62 -15.24 -2.12 -0.11
N GLU A 63 -16.47 -2.51 0.23
CA GLU A 63 -16.74 -3.64 1.12
C GLU A 63 -16.24 -4.95 0.53
N ILE A 64 -16.53 -5.20 -0.75
CA ILE A 64 -16.05 -6.37 -1.49
C ILE A 64 -14.51 -6.37 -1.55
N GLU A 65 -13.88 -5.26 -1.89
CA GLU A 65 -12.42 -5.11 -1.91
C GLU A 65 -11.81 -5.36 -0.53
N SER A 66 -12.42 -4.82 0.54
CA SER A 66 -11.94 -5.00 1.92
C SER A 66 -12.03 -6.45 2.40
N ALA A 67 -13.04 -7.18 1.93
CA ALA A 67 -13.32 -8.59 2.21
C ALA A 67 -12.54 -9.55 1.30
N THR A 68 -11.92 -9.06 0.22
CA THR A 68 -11.25 -9.88 -0.80
C THR A 68 -10.11 -10.74 -0.24
N LEU A 69 -9.47 -10.30 0.85
CA LEU A 69 -8.39 -11.05 1.50
C LEU A 69 -8.75 -11.41 2.95
N GLU A 70 -8.75 -12.71 3.24
CA GLU A 70 -8.83 -13.23 4.60
C GLU A 70 -7.70 -12.66 5.48
N THR A 71 -7.97 -12.50 6.77
CA THR A 71 -6.98 -12.03 7.76
C THR A 71 -5.74 -12.91 7.82
N SER A 72 -5.92 -14.23 7.69
CA SER A 72 -4.86 -15.23 7.58
C SER A 72 -3.92 -14.93 6.40
N THR A 73 -4.48 -14.62 5.23
CA THR A 73 -3.75 -14.34 4.00
C THR A 73 -3.04 -12.99 4.08
N LYS A 74 -3.69 -11.95 4.64
CA LYS A 74 -3.06 -10.66 4.91
C LYS A 74 -1.81 -10.82 5.77
N SER A 75 -1.88 -11.61 6.85
CA SER A 75 -0.74 -11.89 7.72
C SER A 75 0.39 -12.61 6.97
N GLN A 76 0.08 -13.61 6.16
CA GLN A 76 1.09 -14.30 5.33
C GLN A 76 1.77 -13.36 4.34
N TYR A 77 1.01 -12.45 3.72
CA TYR A 77 1.55 -11.44 2.82
C TYR A 77 2.47 -10.47 3.55
N GLU A 78 2.09 -9.97 4.73
CA GLU A 78 2.94 -9.10 5.53
C GLU A 78 4.27 -9.76 5.91
N VAL A 79 4.25 -11.03 6.31
CA VAL A 79 5.47 -11.80 6.61
C VAL A 79 6.35 -11.91 5.38
N ALA A 80 5.76 -12.23 4.22
CA ALA A 80 6.48 -12.34 2.96
C ALA A 80 7.10 -11.00 2.51
N LEU A 81 6.37 -9.89 2.69
CA LEU A 81 6.85 -8.54 2.37
C LEU A 81 8.00 -8.13 3.28
N ARG A 82 7.90 -8.35 4.60
CA ARG A 82 9.00 -8.07 5.54
C ARG A 82 10.27 -8.84 5.20
N LEU A 83 10.14 -10.07 4.71
CA LEU A 83 11.29 -10.87 4.28
C LEU A 83 11.98 -10.26 3.05
N ILE A 84 11.21 -9.79 2.06
CA ILE A 84 11.77 -9.03 0.93
C ILE A 84 12.40 -7.75 1.44
N GLU A 85 11.68 -6.94 2.21
CA GLU A 85 12.14 -5.62 2.64
C GLU A 85 13.48 -5.69 3.38
N LYS A 86 13.64 -6.71 4.24
CA LYS A 86 14.89 -6.95 4.98
C LYS A 86 16.04 -7.41 4.09
N SER A 87 15.75 -8.18 3.05
CA SER A 87 16.80 -8.73 2.16
C SER A 87 17.17 -7.77 1.03
N ASN A 88 16.18 -7.10 0.46
CA ASN A 88 16.35 -6.11 -0.59
C ASN A 88 15.12 -5.17 -0.67
N PRO A 89 15.18 -3.98 -0.05
CA PRO A 89 14.04 -3.06 0.04
C PRO A 89 13.62 -2.47 -1.32
N TRP A 90 14.54 -2.41 -2.29
CA TRP A 90 14.27 -1.88 -3.63
C TRP A 90 13.35 -2.79 -4.46
N LEU A 91 13.11 -4.03 -4.03
CA LEU A 91 12.30 -5.01 -4.76
C LEU A 91 10.81 -4.93 -4.45
N LEU A 92 10.37 -4.10 -3.49
CA LEU A 92 8.95 -3.90 -3.22
C LEU A 92 8.27 -3.13 -4.38
N LEU A 93 8.94 -2.12 -4.90
CA LEU A 93 8.42 -1.25 -5.95
C LEU A 93 8.84 -1.74 -7.35
N MET A 94 8.09 -2.70 -7.90
CA MET A 94 8.34 -3.25 -9.23
C MET A 94 7.63 -2.45 -10.32
N ARG A 95 8.31 -1.48 -10.94
CA ARG A 95 7.72 -0.60 -11.97
C ARG A 95 7.90 -1.13 -13.38
N GLY A 96 8.91 -1.97 -13.60
CA GLY A 96 9.21 -2.55 -14.91
C GLY A 96 9.52 -4.04 -14.89
N VAL A 97 9.63 -4.62 -16.09
CA VAL A 97 10.01 -6.03 -16.31
C VAL A 97 11.33 -6.38 -15.63
N LEU A 98 12.32 -5.47 -15.67
CA LEU A 98 13.62 -5.68 -15.05
C LEU A 98 13.51 -5.79 -13.52
N ASP A 99 12.73 -4.93 -12.88
CA ASP A 99 12.52 -4.95 -11.43
C ASP A 99 11.89 -6.27 -10.99
N VAL A 100 10.94 -6.79 -11.78
CA VAL A 100 10.35 -8.11 -11.52
C VAL A 100 11.40 -9.21 -11.62
N LYS A 101 12.25 -9.20 -12.66
CA LYS A 101 13.33 -10.19 -12.81
C LYS A 101 14.30 -10.14 -11.62
N MET A 102 14.74 -8.95 -11.21
CA MET A 102 15.63 -8.78 -10.06
C MET A 102 14.95 -9.20 -8.75
N GLY A 103 13.68 -8.82 -8.61
CA GLY A 103 12.75 -9.17 -7.53
C GLY A 103 12.74 -10.65 -7.23
N PHE A 104 12.49 -11.42 -8.28
CA PHE A 104 12.25 -12.85 -8.18
C PHE A 104 13.51 -13.69 -8.40
N ALA A 105 14.59 -13.14 -8.95
CA ALA A 105 15.87 -13.83 -9.02
C ALA A 105 16.41 -14.16 -7.62
N HIS A 106 16.17 -13.30 -6.63
CA HIS A 106 16.51 -13.52 -5.22
C HIS A 106 15.73 -14.69 -4.59
N GLN A 107 14.66 -15.16 -5.24
CA GLN A 107 13.86 -16.29 -4.80
C GLN A 107 14.28 -17.61 -5.46
N ARG A 108 15.45 -17.64 -6.11
CA ARG A 108 15.98 -18.86 -6.71
C ARG A 108 16.07 -19.98 -5.67
N GLY A 109 15.55 -21.16 -6.03
CA GLY A 109 15.56 -22.35 -5.17
C GLY A 109 14.46 -22.38 -4.09
N LYS A 110 13.62 -21.34 -4.02
CA LYS A 110 12.39 -21.37 -3.22
C LYS A 110 11.33 -22.22 -3.88
N LYS A 111 10.38 -22.74 -3.09
CA LYS A 111 9.30 -23.58 -3.62
C LYS A 111 8.33 -22.75 -4.46
N ALA A 112 7.67 -23.39 -5.43
CA ALA A 112 6.73 -22.69 -6.32
C ALA A 112 5.56 -22.02 -5.56
N ASN A 113 5.11 -22.60 -4.45
CA ASN A 113 4.08 -22.02 -3.59
C ASN A 113 4.56 -20.73 -2.88
N GLU A 114 5.81 -20.70 -2.40
CA GLU A 114 6.42 -19.52 -1.79
C GLU A 114 6.57 -18.38 -2.80
N ILE A 115 6.99 -18.71 -4.04
CA ILE A 115 7.05 -17.75 -5.14
C ILE A 115 5.66 -17.22 -5.49
N GLY A 116 4.64 -18.09 -5.50
CA GLY A 116 3.24 -17.72 -5.74
C GLY A 116 2.69 -16.78 -4.65
N LEU A 117 2.93 -17.12 -3.38
CA LEU A 117 2.57 -16.29 -2.24
C LEU A 117 3.18 -14.90 -2.35
N LEU A 118 4.46 -14.82 -2.75
CA LEU A 118 5.17 -13.57 -2.91
C LEU A 118 4.61 -12.71 -4.04
N ARG A 119 4.24 -13.31 -5.18
CA ARG A 119 3.54 -12.58 -6.27
C ARG A 119 2.24 -11.98 -5.76
N GLY A 120 1.47 -12.74 -4.99
CA GLY A 120 0.24 -12.25 -4.35
C GLY A 120 0.51 -11.09 -3.39
N ALA A 121 1.51 -11.24 -2.51
CA ALA A 121 1.89 -10.24 -1.53
C ALA A 121 2.35 -8.93 -2.18
N VAL A 122 3.15 -8.99 -3.25
CA VAL A 122 3.59 -7.80 -3.99
C VAL A 122 2.43 -7.15 -4.74
N LYS A 123 1.55 -7.93 -5.41
CA LYS A 123 0.32 -7.35 -6.02
C LYS A 123 -0.52 -6.61 -4.98
N TRP A 124 -0.70 -7.23 -3.80
CA TRP A 124 -1.46 -6.64 -2.70
C TRP A 124 -0.81 -5.36 -2.15
N TRP A 125 0.52 -5.36 -1.98
CA TRP A 125 1.26 -4.18 -1.53
C TRP A 125 1.12 -3.02 -2.52
N HIS A 126 1.27 -3.26 -3.83
CA HIS A 126 1.07 -2.21 -4.85
C HIS A 126 -0.34 -1.63 -4.80
N HIS A 127 -1.36 -2.49 -4.69
CA HIS A 127 -2.74 -2.04 -4.55
C HIS A 127 -2.95 -1.18 -3.29
N ARG A 128 -2.45 -1.62 -2.14
CA ARG A 128 -2.57 -0.91 -0.86
C ARG A 128 -1.88 0.46 -0.87
N GLU A 129 -0.70 0.56 -1.50
CA GLU A 129 0.09 1.79 -1.58
C GLU A 129 -0.30 2.69 -2.78
N GLY A 130 -1.31 2.31 -3.57
CA GLY A 130 -1.78 3.08 -4.72
C GLY A 130 -0.78 3.11 -5.90
N HIS A 131 0.06 2.08 -6.01
CA HIS A 131 1.01 1.92 -7.10
C HIS A 131 0.41 1.15 -8.29
N PRO A 132 0.94 1.33 -9.51
CA PRO A 132 0.55 0.53 -10.66
C PRO A 132 0.79 -0.96 -10.40
N PRO A 133 -0.08 -1.86 -10.87
CA PRO A 133 0.13 -3.29 -10.66
C PRO A 133 1.46 -3.76 -11.27
N PRO A 134 2.20 -4.65 -10.59
CA PRO A 134 3.43 -5.21 -11.14
C PRO A 134 3.16 -5.93 -12.46
N LEU A 135 4.08 -5.83 -13.42
CA LEU A 135 3.97 -6.40 -14.77
C LEU A 135 4.13 -7.93 -14.81
N PHE A 136 3.56 -8.68 -13.87
CA PHE A 136 3.74 -10.13 -13.75
C PHE A 136 3.17 -10.95 -14.92
N GLU A 137 2.31 -10.35 -15.73
CA GLU A 137 1.66 -10.97 -16.89
C GLU A 137 2.31 -10.55 -18.22
N ASP A 138 3.38 -9.77 -18.17
CA ASP A 138 4.14 -9.39 -19.36
C ASP A 138 4.73 -10.62 -20.07
N PRO A 139 4.51 -10.79 -21.39
CA PRO A 139 5.01 -11.95 -22.14
C PRO A 139 6.53 -12.17 -22.05
N SER A 140 7.31 -11.09 -21.89
CA SER A 140 8.77 -11.15 -21.76
C SER A 140 9.25 -11.81 -20.46
N LEU A 141 8.36 -12.00 -19.48
CA LEU A 141 8.62 -12.71 -18.23
C LEU A 141 8.29 -14.19 -18.27
N ALA A 142 7.61 -14.68 -19.32
CA ALA A 142 7.17 -16.07 -19.41
C ALA A 142 8.33 -17.07 -19.27
N TYR A 143 9.43 -16.84 -20.00
CA TYR A 143 10.63 -17.67 -19.91
C TYR A 143 11.32 -17.58 -18.55
N PHE A 144 11.34 -16.38 -17.96
CA PHE A 144 11.95 -16.17 -16.65
C PHE A 144 11.22 -16.95 -15.55
N PHE A 145 9.89 -16.83 -15.46
CA PHE A 145 9.11 -17.59 -14.48
C PHE A 145 9.13 -19.10 -14.76
N THR A 146 9.18 -19.52 -16.02
CA THR A 146 9.38 -20.93 -16.38
C THR A 146 10.72 -21.44 -15.87
N GLY A 147 11.80 -20.68 -16.05
CA GLY A 147 13.13 -21.00 -15.53
C GLY A 147 13.15 -21.05 -14.00
N LEU A 148 12.55 -20.05 -13.35
CA LEU A 148 12.46 -19.99 -11.89
C LEU A 148 11.69 -21.19 -11.31
N LYS A 149 10.58 -21.59 -11.94
CA LYS A 149 9.82 -22.78 -11.57
C LYS A 149 10.65 -24.05 -11.72
N LYS A 150 11.37 -24.23 -12.83
CA LYS A 150 12.29 -25.38 -12.99
C LYS A 150 13.35 -25.43 -11.89
N LEU A 151 13.88 -24.28 -11.48
CA LEU A 151 14.86 -24.19 -10.40
C LEU A 151 14.25 -24.49 -9.02
N ALA A 152 12.97 -24.17 -8.82
CA ALA A 152 12.21 -24.54 -7.63
C ALA A 152 11.91 -26.05 -7.56
N ASP A 153 11.56 -26.63 -8.71
CA ASP A 153 11.15 -28.03 -8.87
C ASP A 153 12.35 -28.99 -9.03
N ASN A 154 13.59 -28.48 -9.00
CA ASN A 154 14.84 -29.27 -9.11
C ASN A 154 15.12 -30.16 -7.88
N THR A 155 14.08 -30.60 -7.17
CA THR A 155 14.13 -31.94 -6.57
C THR A 155 14.33 -32.90 -7.73
N VAL A 156 15.59 -33.30 -7.96
CA VAL A 156 15.93 -34.35 -8.91
C VAL A 156 15.07 -35.55 -8.56
N LYS A 157 13.93 -35.73 -9.23
CA LYS A 157 13.29 -37.04 -9.29
C LYS A 157 14.36 -37.92 -9.88
N GLU A 158 14.93 -38.81 -9.08
CA GLU A 158 15.85 -39.82 -9.57
C GLU A 158 15.18 -40.43 -10.80
N LYS A 159 15.75 -40.15 -11.98
CA LYS A 159 15.23 -40.76 -13.20
C LYS A 159 15.38 -42.25 -12.98
N LYS A 160 14.26 -42.99 -13.03
CA LYS A 160 14.28 -44.45 -12.97
C LYS A 160 15.30 -44.92 -13.99
N ARG A 161 16.41 -45.50 -13.52
CA ARG A 161 17.43 -46.03 -14.41
C ARG A 161 16.76 -47.14 -15.21
N LEU A 162 16.85 -47.05 -16.53
CA LEU A 162 16.39 -48.13 -17.41
C LEU A 162 17.15 -49.39 -17.04
N SER A 163 16.43 -50.49 -16.86
CA SER A 163 17.05 -51.79 -16.63
C SER A 163 17.73 -52.26 -17.91
N ARG A 164 18.66 -53.22 -17.79
CA ARG A 164 19.38 -53.76 -18.95
C ARG A 164 18.42 -54.40 -19.96
N GLU A 165 17.31 -54.97 -19.48
CA GLU A 165 16.25 -55.54 -20.32
C GLU A 165 15.46 -54.48 -21.06
N GLU A 166 15.17 -53.33 -20.44
CA GLU A 166 14.50 -52.20 -21.10
C GLU A 166 15.38 -51.59 -22.19
N ILE A 167 16.70 -51.53 -21.97
CA ILE A 167 17.66 -51.09 -22.98
C ILE A 167 17.73 -52.08 -24.16
N GLY A 168 17.74 -53.39 -23.88
CA GLY A 168 17.72 -54.43 -24.92
C GLY A 168 16.51 -54.30 -25.85
N LYS A 169 15.32 -54.06 -25.30
CA LYS A 169 14.08 -53.86 -26.08
C LYS A 169 14.09 -52.63 -27.00
N ILE A 170 14.88 -51.61 -26.67
CA ILE A 170 15.02 -50.39 -27.50
C ILE A 170 16.05 -50.61 -28.62
N ILE A 171 17.08 -51.43 -28.37
CA ILE A 171 18.14 -51.73 -29.34
C ILE A 171 17.66 -52.76 -30.38
N ASP A 172 16.76 -53.67 -30.00
CA ASP A 172 16.21 -54.71 -30.87
C ASP A 172 15.01 -54.23 -31.75
N TRP A 173 14.74 -52.92 -31.83
CA TRP A 173 13.71 -52.29 -32.67
C TRP A 173 14.34 -51.53 -33.84
#